data_AF-A0A945PQP9-F1
#
_entry.id   AF-A0A945PQP9-F1
#
_cell.length_a   1.000
_cell.length_b   1.000
_cell.length_c   1.000
_cell.angle_alpha   90.00
_cell.angle_beta   90.00
_cell.angle_gamma   90.00
#
_symmetry.space_group_name_H-M   'P 1'
#
loop_
_entity.id
_entity.type
_entity.pdbx_description
1 polymer ?
#
loop_
_entity_poly.entity_id
_entity_poly.type
_entity_poly.pdbx_seq_one_letter_code
_entity_poly.pdbx_strand_id
1 'polypeptide(L)'
;HAKPAFVFGREDRGLEQQEVEACSVLVKIPTEGLHSFNLSHAVAIAMYEWFRSPSSHQNLDDNDARSWADSAARRRLAGEAFSLLESVDYPDRGNELTPTLRRVAAMQFETRDLRTLERVLRHARWLMGQSS
;
A
#
# COMPACT_ATOMS: atom_id res chain seq x y z
N HIS A 1 6.77 12.49 -7.44
CA HIS A 1 5.36 12.20 -7.12
C HIS A 1 4.98 10.81 -7.60
N ALA A 2 4.42 9.97 -6.74
CA ALA A 2 3.84 8.69 -7.17
C ALA A 2 2.59 8.98 -8.02
N LYS A 3 2.47 8.36 -9.19
CA LYS A 3 1.28 8.49 -10.03
C LYS A 3 0.19 7.57 -9.47
N PRO A 4 -1.03 8.06 -9.19
CA PRO A 4 -2.13 7.21 -8.80
C PRO A 4 -2.52 6.30 -9.97
N ALA A 5 -2.89 5.06 -9.67
CA ALA A 5 -3.41 4.09 -10.63
C ALA A 5 -4.78 3.63 -10.15
N PHE A 6 -5.76 3.64 -11.06
CA PHE A 6 -7.06 3.05 -10.84
C PHE A 6 -7.07 1.64 -11.42
N VAL A 7 -7.42 0.66 -10.60
CA VAL A 7 -7.57 -0.74 -11.02
C VAL A 7 -9.05 -1.06 -10.97
N PHE A 8 -9.60 -1.52 -12.09
CA PHE A 8 -10.99 -1.95 -12.18
C PHE A 8 -11.03 -3.45 -12.48
N GLY A 9 -11.87 -4.16 -11.74
CA GLY A 9 -12.05 -5.59 -11.91
C GLY A 9 -12.86 -5.94 -13.17
N ARG A 10 -12.93 -7.24 -13.46
CA ARG A 10 -13.74 -7.76 -14.57
C ARG A 10 -15.23 -7.55 -14.29
N GLU A 11 -16.02 -7.32 -15.33
CA GLU A 11 -17.46 -7.06 -15.20
C GLU A 11 -18.23 -8.23 -14.55
N ASP A 12 -17.80 -9.47 -14.80
CA ASP A 12 -18.44 -10.68 -14.31
C ASP A 12 -17.97 -11.13 -12.91
N ARG A 13 -16.74 -10.79 -12.53
CA ARG A 13 -16.07 -11.36 -11.34
C ARG A 13 -15.47 -10.33 -10.39
N GLY A 14 -15.43 -9.06 -10.75
CA GLY A 14 -14.78 -8.02 -9.97
C GLY A 14 -13.24 -8.17 -9.95
N LEU A 15 -12.63 -7.66 -8.87
CA LEU A 15 -11.21 -7.80 -8.61
C LEU A 15 -10.93 -9.14 -7.93
N GLU A 16 -9.88 -9.82 -8.38
CA GLU A 16 -9.36 -10.98 -7.68
C GLU A 16 -8.74 -10.57 -6.34
N GLN A 17 -8.70 -11.50 -5.38
CA GLN A 17 -8.18 -11.20 -4.05
C GLN A 17 -6.73 -10.68 -4.08
N GLN A 18 -5.89 -11.19 -4.99
CA GLN A 18 -4.52 -10.72 -5.17
C GLN A 18 -4.47 -9.27 -5.69
N GLU A 19 -5.42 -8.87 -6.54
CA GLU A 19 -5.54 -7.49 -7.05
C GLU A 19 -6.01 -6.54 -5.94
N VAL A 20 -6.95 -6.99 -5.11
CA VAL A 20 -7.41 -6.27 -3.91
C VAL A 20 -6.25 -6.05 -2.93
N GLU A 21 -5.47 -7.09 -2.66
CA GLU A 21 -4.30 -7.01 -1.77
C GLU A 21 -3.18 -6.09 -2.29
N ALA A 22 -3.08 -5.92 -3.61
CA ALA A 22 -2.13 -5.01 -4.23
C ALA A 22 -2.56 -3.53 -4.15
N CYS A 23 -3.85 -3.27 -3.93
CA CYS A 23 -4.39 -1.92 -3.85
C CYS A 23 -4.12 -1.28 -2.49
N SER A 24 -3.68 -0.02 -2.49
CA SER A 24 -3.49 0.75 -1.24
C SER A 24 -4.81 1.26 -0.66
N VAL A 25 -5.84 1.43 -1.49
CA VAL A 25 -7.18 1.89 -1.13
C VAL A 25 -8.20 1.13 -1.96
N LEU A 26 -9.31 0.74 -1.34
CA LEU A 26 -10.47 0.18 -2.02
C LEU A 26 -11.60 1.21 -2.02
N VAL A 27 -12.17 1.46 -3.18
CA VAL A 27 -13.29 2.41 -3.37
C VAL A 27 -14.51 1.62 -3.82
N LYS A 28 -15.63 1.86 -3.15
CA LYS A 28 -16.93 1.28 -3.51
C LYS A 28 -17.86 2.39 -3.96
N ILE A 29 -18.41 2.28 -5.17
CA ILE A 29 -19.51 3.15 -5.62
C ILE A 29 -20.79 2.62 -4.96
N PRO A 30 -21.51 3.44 -4.18
CA PRO A 30 -22.78 3.02 -3.58
C PRO A 30 -23.77 2.61 -4.66
N THR A 31 -24.34 1.41 -4.55
CA THR A 31 -25.43 0.92 -5.40
C THR A 31 -26.63 0.59 -4.52
N GLU A 32 -27.76 1.26 -4.74
CA GLU A 32 -29.01 0.89 -4.09
C GLU A 32 -29.71 -0.20 -4.92
N GLY A 33 -29.83 -1.40 -4.36
CA GLY A 33 -30.60 -2.50 -4.96
C GLY A 33 -29.99 -3.20 -6.18
N LEU A 34 -28.86 -2.72 -6.71
CA LEU A 34 -28.11 -3.36 -7.81
C LEU A 34 -26.83 -4.03 -7.30
N HIS A 35 -26.58 -5.25 -7.77
CA HIS A 35 -25.41 -6.04 -7.35
C HIS A 35 -24.09 -5.55 -7.97
N SER A 36 -24.12 -5.00 -9.18
CA SER A 36 -22.93 -4.47 -9.87
C SER A 36 -23.30 -3.41 -10.90
N PHE A 37 -22.38 -2.48 -11.14
CA PHE A 37 -22.42 -1.61 -12.31
C PHE A 37 -21.77 -2.31 -13.50
N ASN A 38 -22.26 -2.00 -14.71
CA ASN A 38 -21.44 -2.20 -15.91
C ASN A 38 -20.10 -1.48 -15.74
N LEU A 39 -19.02 -2.13 -16.18
CA LEU A 39 -17.66 -1.64 -15.98
C LEU A 39 -17.46 -0.21 -16.54
N SER A 40 -18.04 0.10 -17.70
CA SER A 40 -17.91 1.44 -18.30
C SER A 40 -18.56 2.54 -17.46
N HIS A 41 -19.69 2.25 -16.80
CA HIS A 41 -20.34 3.20 -15.88
C HIS A 41 -19.51 3.41 -14.61
N ALA A 42 -18.96 2.33 -14.03
CA ALA A 42 -18.10 2.44 -12.87
C ALA A 42 -16.84 3.29 -13.17
N VAL A 43 -16.24 3.09 -14.34
CA VAL A 43 -15.11 3.90 -14.81
C VAL A 43 -15.52 5.36 -14.99
N ALA A 44 -16.65 5.62 -15.65
CA ALA A 44 -17.13 6.98 -15.89
C ALA A 44 -17.36 7.77 -14.58
N ILE A 45 -18.02 7.15 -13.60
CA ILE A 45 -18.28 7.76 -12.28
C ILE A 45 -16.97 8.04 -11.53
N ALA A 46 -16.06 7.05 -11.49
CA ALA A 46 -14.78 7.20 -10.80
C ALA A 46 -13.94 8.35 -11.39
N MET A 47 -13.87 8.45 -12.71
CA MET A 47 -13.13 9.52 -13.40
C MET A 47 -13.80 10.89 -13.20
N TYR A 48 -15.14 10.95 -13.23
CA TYR A 48 -15.89 12.17 -12.98
C TYR A 48 -15.62 12.73 -11.58
N GLU A 49 -15.72 11.89 -10.53
CA GLU A 49 -15.45 12.32 -9.16
C GLU A 49 -13.98 12.68 -8.93
N TRP A 50 -13.04 11.93 -9.53
CA TRP A 50 -11.62 12.26 -9.46
C TRP A 50 -11.33 13.65 -10.04
N PHE A 51 -11.91 13.98 -11.19
CA PHE A 51 -11.70 15.26 -11.85
C PHE A 51 -12.39 16.41 -11.12
N ARG A 52 -13.60 16.18 -10.59
CA ARG A 52 -14.42 17.18 -9.89
C ARG A 52 -13.87 17.57 -8.51
N SER A 53 -13.00 16.75 -7.92
CA SER A 53 -12.44 17.01 -6.60
C SER A 53 -11.63 18.33 -6.57
N PRO A 54 -11.92 19.27 -5.65
CA PRO A 54 -11.24 20.58 -5.57
C PRO A 54 -9.71 20.50 -5.42
N SER A 55 -9.19 19.35 -4.98
CA SER A 55 -7.77 19.06 -4.83
C SER A 55 -7.04 18.87 -6.16
N SER A 56 -7.75 18.68 -7.28
CA SER A 56 -7.16 18.61 -8.63
C SER A 56 -6.75 19.99 -9.18
N HIS A 57 -7.22 21.07 -8.55
CA HIS A 57 -7.03 22.46 -8.97
C HIS A 57 -6.22 23.34 -8.00
N GLN A 58 -5.76 22.79 -6.88
CA GLN A 58 -4.86 23.51 -5.98
C GLN A 58 -3.41 23.20 -6.37
N ASN A 59 -2.70 24.20 -6.91
CA ASN A 59 -1.25 24.24 -6.82
C ASN A 59 -0.91 24.20 -5.33
N LEU A 60 -0.62 22.99 -4.83
CA LEU A 60 -0.13 22.80 -3.48
C LEU A 60 1.24 23.47 -3.44
N ASP A 61 1.34 24.54 -2.66
CA ASP A 61 2.58 25.27 -2.42
C ASP A 61 3.74 24.29 -2.18
N ASP A 62 4.82 24.45 -2.96
CA ASP A 62 6.03 23.60 -3.02
C ASP A 62 6.77 23.44 -1.66
N ASN A 63 6.29 24.06 -0.58
CA ASN A 63 7.02 24.22 0.67
C ASN A 63 6.57 23.27 1.81
N ASP A 64 5.48 22.51 1.64
CA ASP A 64 5.08 21.45 2.59
C ASP A 64 5.14 20.07 1.92
N ALA A 65 6.16 19.88 1.06
CA ALA A 65 6.38 18.67 0.29
C ALA A 65 6.86 17.53 1.20
N ARG A 66 5.95 16.97 2.00
CA ARG A 66 6.14 15.67 2.66
C ARG A 66 6.61 14.69 1.61
N SER A 67 7.88 14.29 1.71
CA SER A 67 8.48 13.35 0.78
C SER A 67 8.00 11.95 1.16
N TRP A 68 6.94 11.47 0.50
CA TRP A 68 6.40 10.14 0.73
C TRP A 68 7.36 9.04 0.29
N ALA A 69 7.45 7.96 1.09
CA ALA A 69 8.25 6.82 0.75
C ALA A 69 7.70 6.08 -0.48
N ASP A 70 8.59 5.80 -1.43
CA ASP A 70 8.23 5.05 -2.64
C ASP A 70 7.67 3.66 -2.31
N SER A 71 6.68 3.22 -3.09
CA SER A 71 6.01 1.94 -2.87
C SER A 71 6.97 0.75 -2.96
N ALA A 72 7.96 0.78 -3.87
CA ALA A 72 8.95 -0.28 -3.95
C ALA A 72 9.88 -0.26 -2.73
N ALA A 73 10.22 0.92 -2.21
CA ALA A 73 11.03 1.04 -0.99
C ALA A 73 10.30 0.48 0.24
N ARG A 74 9.01 0.79 0.40
CA ARG A 74 8.18 0.24 1.48
C ARG A 74 8.07 -1.29 1.40
N ARG A 75 7.90 -1.84 0.18
CA ARG A 75 7.91 -3.29 -0.04
C ARG A 75 9.25 -3.94 0.29
N ARG A 76 10.38 -3.31 -0.06
CA ARG A 76 11.72 -3.79 0.30
C ARG A 76 11.91 -3.84 1.82
N LEU A 77 11.54 -2.78 2.54
CA LEU A 77 11.61 -2.75 4.00
C LEU A 77 10.81 -3.90 4.63
N ALA A 78 9.58 -4.13 4.15
CA ALA A 78 8.76 -5.24 4.64
C ALA A 78 9.38 -6.61 4.36
N GLY A 79 10.00 -6.80 3.18
CA GLY A 79 10.76 -8.02 2.87
C GLY A 79 11.97 -8.20 3.79
N GLU A 80 12.71 -7.13 4.06
CA GLU A 80 13.84 -7.19 5.01
C GLU A 80 13.40 -7.52 6.44
N ALA A 81 12.26 -6.98 6.88
CA ALA A 81 11.68 -7.31 8.17
C ALA A 81 11.25 -8.77 8.24
N PHE A 82 10.63 -9.30 7.17
CA PHE A 82 10.26 -10.71 7.08
C PHE A 82 11.49 -11.61 7.23
N SER A 83 12.54 -11.41 6.43
CA SER A 83 13.75 -12.23 6.49
C SER A 83 14.47 -12.12 7.83
N LEU A 84 14.43 -10.95 8.49
CA LEU A 84 14.97 -10.80 9.83
C LEU A 84 14.22 -11.66 10.86
N LEU A 85 12.88 -11.59 10.84
CA LEU A 85 12.04 -12.35 11.76
C LEU A 85 12.12 -13.86 11.51
N GLU A 86 12.23 -14.27 10.25
CA GLU A 86 12.46 -15.66 9.86
C GLU A 86 13.82 -16.16 10.38
N SER A 87 14.87 -15.33 10.32
CA SER A 87 16.21 -15.72 10.81
C SER A 87 16.32 -15.94 12.32
N VAL A 88 15.31 -15.52 13.09
CA VAL A 88 15.23 -15.73 14.55
C VAL A 88 14.10 -16.69 14.94
N ASP A 89 13.60 -17.48 13.99
CA ASP A 89 12.51 -18.42 14.19
C ASP A 89 11.27 -17.78 14.86
N TYR A 90 10.91 -16.57 14.42
CA TYR A 90 9.72 -15.88 14.94
C TYR A 90 8.48 -16.78 14.82
N PRO A 91 7.74 -17.04 15.91
CA PRO A 91 6.63 -17.98 15.89
C PRO A 91 5.39 -17.31 15.28
N ASP A 92 5.27 -17.33 13.95
CA ASP A 92 4.12 -16.84 13.19
C ASP A 92 2.89 -17.76 13.33
N ARG A 93 2.32 -17.78 14.54
CA ARG A 93 1.12 -18.55 14.86
C ARG A 93 -0.08 -17.95 14.13
N GLY A 94 -0.51 -18.61 13.06
CA GLY A 94 -1.65 -18.18 12.24
C GLY A 94 -1.28 -17.77 10.82
N ASN A 95 0.01 -17.82 10.44
CA ASN A 95 0.48 -17.41 9.11
C ASN A 95 0.08 -15.96 8.78
N GLU A 96 0.12 -15.10 9.79
CA GLU A 96 -0.35 -13.71 9.71
C GLU A 96 0.77 -12.72 9.42
N LEU A 97 2.04 -13.14 9.55
CA LEU A 97 3.19 -12.26 9.38
C LEU A 97 3.25 -11.69 7.96
N THR A 98 3.22 -12.55 6.95
CA THR A 98 3.27 -12.13 5.54
C THR A 98 2.12 -11.19 5.17
N PRO A 99 0.84 -11.51 5.42
CA PRO A 99 -0.25 -10.59 5.07
C PRO A 99 -0.20 -9.29 5.89
N THR A 100 0.29 -9.32 7.13
CA THR A 100 0.49 -8.11 7.93
C THR A 100 1.57 -7.21 7.34
N LEU A 101 2.74 -7.77 7.00
CA LEU A 101 3.83 -7.01 6.39
C LEU A 101 3.45 -6.46 5.01
N ARG A 102 2.63 -7.18 4.23
CA ARG A 102 2.03 -6.67 3.00
C ARG A 102 1.14 -5.44 3.25
N ARG A 103 0.23 -5.52 4.23
CA ARG A 103 -0.63 -4.37 4.61
C ARG A 103 0.21 -3.18 5.07
N VAL A 104 1.23 -3.39 5.90
CA VAL A 104 2.16 -2.33 6.34
C VAL A 104 2.90 -1.71 5.15
N ALA A 105 3.38 -2.53 4.21
CA ALA A 105 4.03 -2.05 2.99
C ALA A 105 3.09 -1.25 2.08
N ALA A 106 1.77 -1.48 2.15
CA ALA A 106 0.76 -0.75 1.38
C ALA A 106 0.45 0.63 2.00
N MET A 107 0.63 0.81 3.32
CA MET A 107 0.41 2.09 4.02
C MET A 107 1.38 3.18 3.55
N GLN A 108 0.89 4.41 3.40
CA GLN A 108 1.72 5.56 3.06
C GLN A 108 2.34 6.18 4.32
N PHE A 109 3.67 6.32 4.33
CA PHE A 109 4.42 6.99 5.39
C PHE A 109 5.59 7.77 4.78
N GLU A 110 6.15 8.69 5.57
CA GLU A 110 7.18 9.61 5.06
C GLU A 110 8.53 8.91 4.85
N THR A 111 9.34 9.46 3.95
CA THR A 111 10.70 8.96 3.66
C THR A 111 11.59 9.02 4.90
N ARG A 112 11.36 9.97 5.83
CA ARG A 112 12.07 10.02 7.12
C ARG A 112 11.78 8.80 8.00
N ASP A 113 10.53 8.33 7.99
CA ASP A 113 10.10 7.19 8.80
C ASP A 113 10.66 5.91 8.19
N LEU A 114 10.60 5.77 6.85
CA LEU A 114 11.25 4.68 6.12
C LEU A 114 12.72 4.54 6.52
N ARG A 115 13.50 5.63 6.43
CA ARG A 115 14.94 5.62 6.77
C ARG A 115 15.19 5.24 8.23
N THR A 116 14.30 5.64 9.13
CA THR A 116 14.38 5.29 10.55
C THR A 116 14.13 3.81 10.76
N LEU A 117 13.10 3.24 10.14
CA LEU A 117 12.79 1.81 10.20
C LEU A 117 13.91 0.96 9.58
N GLU A 118 14.48 1.38 8.45
CA GLU A 118 15.64 0.70 7.85
C GLU A 118 16.85 0.70 8.80
N ARG A 119 17.10 1.81 9.51
CA ARG A 119 18.16 1.87 10.54
C ARG A 119 17.91 0.90 11.68
N VAL A 120 16.66 0.80 12.14
CA VAL A 120 16.27 -0.16 13.19
C VAL A 120 16.53 -1.60 12.74
N LEU A 121 16.07 -1.99 11.54
CA LEU A 121 16.29 -3.33 11.02
C LEU A 121 17.78 -3.66 10.82
N ARG A 122 18.57 -2.71 10.30
CA ARG A 122 20.03 -2.89 10.18
C ARG A 122 20.70 -3.09 11.54
N HIS A 123 20.28 -2.32 12.55
CA HIS A 123 20.84 -2.45 13.90
C HIS A 123 20.44 -3.79 14.55
N ALA A 124 19.19 -4.21 14.42
CA ALA A 124 18.73 -5.53 14.87
C ALA A 124 19.56 -6.65 14.23
N ARG A 125 19.79 -6.57 12.91
CA ARG A 125 20.63 -7.54 12.19
C ARG A 125 22.07 -7.59 12.69
N TRP A 126 22.65 -6.42 13.01
CA TRP A 126 23.98 -6.32 13.59
C TRP A 126 24.07 -6.96 15.00
N LEU A 127 23.05 -6.81 15.84
CA LEU A 127 23.01 -7.46 17.16
C LEU A 127 22.98 -8.98 17.06
N MET A 128 22.22 -9.50 16.09
CA MET A 128 22.12 -10.95 15.85
C MET A 128 23.43 -11.53 15.33
N GLY A 129 24.14 -10.83 14.44
CA GLY A 129 25.44 -11.25 13.92
C GLY A 129 26.60 -11.24 14.93
N GLN A 130 26.43 -10.62 16.11
CA GLN A 130 27.41 -10.70 17.21
C GLN A 130 27.16 -11.85 18.18
N SER A 131 25.98 -12.47 18.11
CA SER A 131 25.59 -13.57 18.99
C SER A 131 25.91 -14.95 18.39
N SER A 132 26.64 -14.97 17.26
CA SER A 132 27.17 -16.16 16.59
C SER A 132 28.68 -16.28 16.76
#